data_AF-A0A6G1EKR0-F1
#
_entry.id   AF-A0A6G1EKR0-F1
#
_cell.length_a   1.000
_cell.length_b   1.000
_cell.length_c   1.000
_cell.angle_alpha   90.00
_cell.angle_beta   90.00
_cell.angle_gamma   90.00
#
_symmetry.space_group_name_H-M   'P 1'
#
loop_
_entity.id
_entity.type
_entity.pdbx_description
1 polymer ?
#
loop_
_entity_poly.entity_id
_entity_poly.type
_entity_poly.pdbx_seq_one_letter_code
_entity_poly.pdbx_strand_id
1 'polypeptide(L)'
;MSPNWIDYDSLGCLRAINGVAKRHNMLLRFATNDLLKACCGTGGAYNWNASAICAMPGVVACKNPSASVSWDGVHYTEAINNYIAKGWINGPYADLPILAAIRN
;
A
#
# COMPACT_ATOMS: atom_id res chain seq x y z
N MET A 1 -32.98 12.92 -5.21
CA MET A 1 -32.67 11.95 -6.29
C MET A 1 -33.14 12.55 -7.61
N SER A 2 -32.44 12.30 -8.73
CA SER A 2 -32.84 12.88 -10.03
C SER A 2 -34.24 12.37 -10.42
N PRO A 3 -35.15 13.25 -10.87
CA PRO A 3 -36.46 12.83 -11.35
C PRO A 3 -36.42 12.22 -12.77
N ASN A 4 -35.27 12.26 -13.46
CA ASN A 4 -35.15 11.85 -14.85
C ASN A 4 -34.52 10.46 -14.99
N TRP A 5 -35.22 9.53 -15.64
CA TRP A 5 -34.81 8.12 -15.72
C TRP A 5 -33.54 7.91 -16.58
N ILE A 6 -33.26 8.78 -17.56
CA ILE A 6 -32.05 8.72 -18.40
C ILE A 6 -30.76 8.98 -17.58
N ASP A 7 -30.86 9.69 -16.45
CA ASP A 7 -29.71 9.97 -15.59
C ASP A 7 -29.18 8.70 -14.89
N TYR A 8 -29.96 7.63 -14.90
CA TYR A 8 -29.64 6.36 -14.28
C TYR A 8 -29.15 5.33 -15.32
N ASP A 9 -28.30 4.41 -14.87
CA ASP A 9 -27.93 3.23 -15.63
C ASP A 9 -28.96 2.09 -15.50
N SER A 10 -28.69 0.94 -16.12
CA SER A 10 -29.60 -0.22 -16.09
C SER A 10 -29.77 -0.84 -14.70
N LEU A 11 -28.95 -0.45 -13.72
CA LEU A 11 -29.04 -0.90 -12.33
C LEU A 11 -29.73 0.13 -11.43
N GLY A 12 -30.17 1.27 -11.99
CA GLY A 12 -30.80 2.36 -11.24
C GLY A 12 -29.80 3.25 -10.50
N CYS A 13 -28.52 3.24 -10.88
CA CYS A 13 -27.50 4.12 -10.30
C CYS A 13 -27.29 5.38 -11.14
N LEU A 14 -27.10 6.54 -10.50
CA LEU A 14 -26.81 7.79 -11.20
C LEU A 14 -25.48 7.71 -11.98
N ARG A 15 -25.54 7.91 -13.30
CA ARG A 15 -24.39 7.82 -14.20
C ARG A 15 -23.26 8.79 -13.82
N ALA A 16 -23.62 10.00 -13.38
CA ALA A 16 -22.65 11.00 -12.92
C ALA A 16 -21.86 10.53 -11.70
N ILE A 17 -22.53 9.91 -10.72
CA ILE A 17 -21.89 9.36 -9.52
C ILE A 17 -20.96 8.20 -9.91
N ASN A 18 -21.40 7.32 -10.81
CA ASN A 18 -20.57 6.25 -11.35
C ASN A 18 -19.32 6.80 -12.06
N GLY A 19 -19.45 7.92 -12.78
CA GLY A 19 -18.31 8.61 -13.42
C GLY A 19 -17.29 9.12 -12.41
N VAL A 20 -17.76 9.78 -11.34
CA VAL A 20 -16.90 10.26 -10.24
C VAL A 20 -16.22 9.08 -9.55
N ALA A 21 -16.95 8.02 -9.22
CA ALA A 21 -16.41 6.83 -8.57
C ALA A 21 -15.33 6.14 -9.43
N LYS A 22 -15.56 6.00 -10.74
CA LYS A 22 -14.55 5.43 -11.66
C LYS A 22 -13.26 6.26 -11.67
N ARG A 23 -13.37 7.59 -11.77
CA ARG A 23 -12.21 8.49 -11.75
C ARG A 23 -11.47 8.43 -10.42
N HIS A 24 -12.21 8.45 -9.31
CA HIS A 24 -11.64 8.32 -7.97
C HIS A 24 -10.88 7.00 -7.80
N ASN A 25 -11.48 5.87 -8.21
CA ASN A 25 -10.85 4.56 -8.14
C ASN A 25 -9.57 4.48 -8.99
N MET A 26 -9.55 5.12 -10.15
CA MET A 26 -8.34 5.21 -10.98
C MET A 26 -7.23 5.99 -10.27
N LEU A 27 -7.55 7.15 -9.68
CA LEU A 27 -6.59 7.96 -8.93
C LEU A 27 -6.06 7.23 -7.69
N LEU A 28 -6.94 6.54 -6.96
CA LEU A 28 -6.54 5.70 -5.83
C LEU A 28 -5.56 4.62 -6.28
N ARG A 29 -5.87 3.88 -7.35
CA ARG A 29 -4.97 2.86 -7.90
C ARG A 29 -3.62 3.46 -8.30
N PHE A 30 -3.61 4.63 -8.93
CA PHE A 30 -2.37 5.31 -9.29
C PHE A 30 -1.55 5.67 -8.05
N ALA A 31 -2.18 6.30 -7.05
CA ALA A 31 -1.54 6.70 -5.80
C ALA A 31 -1.03 5.50 -4.98
N THR A 32 -1.69 4.34 -5.06
CA THR A 32 -1.30 3.15 -4.32
C THR A 32 -0.41 2.19 -5.10
N ASN A 33 -0.27 2.34 -6.42
CA ASN A 33 0.48 1.39 -7.25
C ASN A 33 1.94 1.28 -6.81
N ASP A 34 2.56 2.40 -6.46
CA ASP A 34 3.95 2.40 -6.01
C ASP A 34 4.10 1.92 -4.56
N LEU A 35 3.04 2.03 -3.73
CA LEU A 35 3.03 1.46 -2.38
C LEU A 35 3.01 -0.07 -2.40
N LEU A 36 2.39 -0.67 -3.43
CA LEU A 36 2.27 -2.12 -3.56
C LEU A 36 3.51 -2.78 -4.14
N LYS A 37 4.45 -2.03 -4.73
CA LYS A 37 5.67 -2.58 -5.33
C LYS A 37 6.75 -2.85 -4.29
N ALA A 38 7.43 -3.99 -4.43
CA ALA A 38 8.66 -4.27 -3.69
C ALA A 38 9.78 -3.33 -4.17
N CYS A 39 10.58 -2.81 -3.24
CA CYS A 39 11.73 -1.97 -3.56
C CYS A 39 12.81 -2.75 -4.32
N CYS A 40 13.15 -3.94 -3.85
CA CYS A 40 14.10 -4.85 -4.45
C CYS A 40 13.36 -5.98 -5.16
N GLY A 41 13.67 -6.16 -6.44
CA GLY A 41 12.96 -7.10 -7.30
C GLY A 41 13.26 -6.87 -8.76
N THR A 42 12.63 -7.67 -9.63
CA THR A 42 12.79 -7.53 -11.08
C THR A 42 11.50 -7.88 -11.81
N GLY A 43 10.81 -6.84 -12.30
CA GLY A 43 9.62 -6.99 -13.14
C GLY A 43 8.45 -7.71 -12.46
N GLY A 44 7.49 -8.18 -13.26
CA GLY A 44 6.28 -8.83 -12.75
C GLY A 44 5.29 -7.88 -12.06
N ALA A 45 4.15 -8.43 -11.61
CA ALA A 45 3.21 -7.66 -10.80
C ALA A 45 3.88 -7.29 -9.47
N TYR A 46 3.71 -6.04 -9.04
CA TYR A 46 4.27 -5.53 -7.78
C TYR A 46 5.81 -5.59 -7.68
N ASN A 47 6.52 -5.62 -8.82
CA ASN A 47 7.97 -5.76 -8.88
C ASN A 47 8.50 -7.04 -8.19
N TRP A 48 7.76 -8.15 -8.33
CA TRP A 48 8.03 -9.41 -7.67
C TRP A 48 8.25 -10.55 -8.69
N ASN A 49 9.28 -11.38 -8.49
CA ASN A 49 9.51 -12.61 -9.27
C ASN A 49 10.14 -13.77 -8.44
N ALA A 50 9.55 -14.96 -8.48
CA ALA A 50 9.88 -16.11 -7.61
C ALA A 50 11.23 -16.70 -7.96
N SER A 51 11.51 -16.66 -9.25
CA SER A 51 12.70 -17.22 -9.84
C SER A 51 13.85 -16.21 -9.86
N ALA A 52 13.61 -14.98 -9.37
CA ALA A 52 14.58 -13.89 -9.36
C ALA A 52 14.37 -12.99 -8.13
N ILE A 53 14.73 -13.52 -6.95
CA ILE A 53 14.60 -12.84 -5.67
C ILE A 53 15.78 -11.91 -5.37
N CYS A 54 15.61 -11.02 -4.40
CA CYS A 54 16.68 -10.16 -3.92
C CYS A 54 17.97 -10.94 -3.59
N ALA A 55 19.11 -10.29 -3.84
CA ALA A 55 20.46 -10.86 -3.81
C ALA A 55 20.81 -11.85 -4.95
N MET A 56 19.87 -12.21 -5.83
CA MET A 56 20.22 -12.89 -7.09
C MET A 56 20.84 -11.92 -8.11
N PRO A 57 21.73 -12.39 -9.01
CA PRO A 57 22.29 -11.57 -10.06
C PRO A 57 21.23 -10.90 -10.93
N GLY A 58 21.38 -9.60 -11.18
CA GLY A 58 20.45 -8.81 -12.01
C GLY A 58 19.19 -8.32 -11.30
N VAL A 59 19.00 -8.66 -10.02
CA VAL A 59 17.92 -8.11 -9.19
C VAL A 59 18.43 -6.87 -8.45
N VAL A 60 17.73 -5.75 -8.59
CA VAL A 60 18.19 -4.45 -8.08
C VAL A 60 17.19 -3.86 -7.09
N ALA A 61 17.73 -3.16 -6.10
CA ALA A 61 16.94 -2.33 -5.19
C ALA A 61 16.56 -1.00 -5.84
N CYS A 62 15.40 -0.48 -5.44
CA CYS A 62 14.95 0.85 -5.77
C CYS A 62 15.89 1.92 -5.21
N LYS A 63 15.87 3.13 -5.79
CA LYS A 63 16.77 4.23 -5.41
C LYS A 63 16.59 4.71 -3.97
N ASN A 64 15.36 4.66 -3.45
CA ASN A 64 15.04 5.13 -2.09
C ASN A 64 14.21 4.08 -1.34
N PRO A 65 14.85 3.13 -0.64
CA PRO A 65 14.15 2.09 0.12
C PRO A 65 13.21 2.65 1.20
N SER A 66 13.50 3.82 1.77
CA SER A 66 12.66 4.44 2.80
C SER A 66 11.32 4.95 2.28
N ALA A 67 11.15 5.06 0.96
CA ALA A 67 9.89 5.43 0.33
C ALA A 67 9.01 4.22 -0.04
N SER A 68 9.47 2.99 0.23
CA SER A 68 8.75 1.76 -0.08
C SER A 68 8.26 1.06 1.18
N VAL A 69 7.08 0.43 1.09
CA VAL A 69 6.55 -0.38 2.20
C VAL A 69 7.25 -1.74 2.24
N SER A 70 7.30 -2.43 1.10
CA SER A 70 7.91 -3.75 0.99
C SER A 70 9.35 -3.66 0.48
N TRP A 71 10.23 -4.44 1.11
CA TRP A 71 11.60 -4.61 0.66
C TRP A 71 11.68 -5.53 -0.55
N ASP A 72 11.25 -6.78 -0.42
CA ASP A 72 11.43 -7.85 -1.44
C ASP A 72 10.11 -8.60 -1.76
N GLY A 73 8.98 -8.07 -1.28
CA GLY A 73 7.67 -8.72 -1.39
C GLY A 73 7.30 -9.64 -0.24
N VAL A 74 8.24 -9.94 0.67
CA VAL A 74 8.01 -10.76 1.87
C VAL A 74 8.29 -9.94 3.13
N HIS A 75 9.38 -9.18 3.11
CA HIS A 75 9.84 -8.37 4.23
C HIS A 75 9.44 -6.90 4.08
N TYR A 76 9.27 -6.21 5.22
CA TYR A 76 9.15 -4.76 5.27
C TYR A 76 10.51 -4.07 5.13
N THR A 77 10.49 -2.86 4.61
CA THR A 77 11.68 -1.99 4.64
C THR A 77 12.03 -1.58 6.07
N GLU A 78 13.26 -1.13 6.28
CA GLU A 78 13.70 -0.59 7.58
C GLU A 78 12.78 0.55 8.06
N ALA A 79 12.36 1.44 7.15
CA ALA A 79 11.49 2.56 7.48
C ALA A 79 10.15 2.10 8.09
N ILE A 80 9.55 1.03 7.54
CA ILE A 80 8.31 0.47 8.06
C ILE A 80 8.54 -0.27 9.37
N ASN A 81 9.62 -1.05 9.49
CA ASN A 81 9.95 -1.70 10.76
C ASN A 81 10.19 -0.67 11.88
N ASN A 82 10.85 0.46 11.58
CA ASN A 82 11.03 1.57 12.51
C ASN A 82 9.69 2.17 12.95
N TYR A 83 8.76 2.39 12.01
CA TYR A 83 7.42 2.90 12.31
C TYR A 83 6.64 1.94 13.22
N ILE A 84 6.64 0.65 12.90
CA ILE A 84 5.99 -0.40 13.71
C ILE A 84 6.60 -0.42 15.12
N ALA A 85 7.93 -0.47 15.23
CA ALA A 85 8.63 -0.49 16.50
C ALA A 85 8.28 0.75 17.36
N LYS A 86 8.24 1.95 16.77
CA LYS A 86 7.82 3.16 17.48
C LYS A 86 6.40 3.06 18.03
N GLY A 87 5.49 2.46 17.26
CA GLY A 87 4.11 2.27 17.70
C GLY A 87 3.95 1.20 18.79
N TRP A 88 4.86 0.23 18.90
CA TRP A 88 4.91 -0.69 20.04
C TRP A 88 5.53 -0.05 21.28
N ILE A 89 6.64 0.67 21.10
CA ILE A 89 7.40 1.30 22.18
C ILE A 89 6.58 2.41 22.83
N ASN A 90 5.99 3.29 22.01
CA ASN A 90 5.31 4.51 22.47
C ASN A 90 3.77 4.40 22.40
N GLY A 91 3.23 3.35 21.76
CA GLY A 91 1.80 3.19 21.52
C GLY A 91 1.34 3.73 20.16
N PRO A 92 0.13 3.38 19.72
CA PRO A 92 -0.89 2.59 20.44
C PRO A 92 -0.95 1.10 20.04
N TYR A 93 0.05 0.57 19.32
CA TYR A 93 -0.05 -0.76 18.67
C TYR A 93 0.38 -1.95 19.55
N ALA A 94 0.35 -1.77 20.87
CA ALA A 94 0.60 -2.82 21.87
C ALA A 94 -0.39 -2.65 23.04
N ASP A 95 -0.91 -3.77 23.56
CA ASP A 95 -1.74 -3.77 24.77
C ASP A 95 -0.87 -3.46 25.99
N LEU A 96 -1.02 -2.24 26.49
CA LEU A 96 0.04 -1.39 27.05
C LEU A 96 1.26 -1.19 26.11
N PRO A 97 1.60 0.05 25.74
CA PRO A 97 2.89 0.36 25.13
C PRO A 97 4.05 -0.12 25.99
N ILE A 98 5.14 -0.59 25.36
CA ILE A 98 6.28 -1.18 26.09
C ILE A 98 6.83 -0.20 27.14
N LEU A 99 6.96 1.09 26.79
CA LEU A 99 7.43 2.09 27.77
C LEU A 99 6.47 2.34 28.92
N ALA A 100 5.15 2.12 28.71
CA ALA A 100 4.17 2.21 29.78
C ALA A 100 4.22 0.97 30.69
N ALA A 101 4.47 -0.21 30.13
CA ALA A 101 4.56 -1.46 30.88
C ALA A 101 5.78 -1.52 31.82
N ILE A 102 6.92 -0.93 31.43
CA ILE A 102 8.17 -0.96 32.23
C ILE A 102 8.26 0.14 33.31
N ARG A 103 7.32 1.08 33.34
CA ARG A 103 7.31 2.22 34.29
C ARG A 103 6.35 2.01 35.48
N ASN A 104 5.70 0.86 35.55
CA ASN A 104 4.88 0.40 36.67
C ASN A 104 5.64 -0.62 37.51
#